data_AF-A0A6I3FMI2-F1
#
_entry.id   AF-A0A6I3FMI2-F1
#
_cell.length_a   1.000
_cell.length_b   1.000
_cell.length_c   1.000
_cell.angle_alpha   90.00
_cell.angle_beta   90.00
_cell.angle_gamma   90.00
#
_symmetry.space_group_name_H-M   'P 1'
#
loop_
_entity.id
_entity.type
_entity.pdbx_description
1 polymer ?
#
loop_
_entity_poly.entity_id
_entity_poly.type
_entity_poly.pdbx_seq_one_letter_code
_entity_poly.pdbx_strand_id
1 'polypeptide(L)'
;MLRRVDFRGKRLTKGQYQRELPRASLDIASAMIAIEPILQRVRNGNESDLIALAQEFDGVAPASIKVDPHVINQALIDLDPEIRKALEVSAARIRTVHLSQVRSESSVTVVDGGVVREKWIPVDRVGLY
;
A
#
# COMPACT_ATOMS: atom_id res chain seq x y z
N MET A 1 25.09 -7.02 -13.17
CA MET A 1 26.17 -7.83 -12.55
C MET A 1 25.94 -7.85 -11.04
N LEU A 2 25.85 -9.01 -10.40
CA LEU A 2 25.60 -9.11 -8.95
C LEU A 2 26.88 -8.82 -8.15
N ARG A 3 26.81 -7.91 -7.17
CA ARG A 3 27.91 -7.56 -6.25
C ARG A 3 27.93 -8.56 -5.07
N ARG A 4 29.02 -9.32 -4.91
CA ARG A 4 29.23 -10.18 -3.74
C ARG A 4 29.99 -9.43 -2.66
N VAL A 5 29.43 -9.35 -1.46
CA VAL A 5 30.07 -8.74 -0.28
C VAL A 5 30.29 -9.82 0.77
N ASP A 6 31.52 -10.00 1.25
CA ASP A 6 31.87 -10.99 2.27
C ASP A 6 32.18 -10.30 3.62
N PHE A 7 31.38 -10.61 4.62
CA PHE A 7 31.51 -10.10 5.99
C PHE A 7 32.08 -11.10 6.98
N ARG A 8 32.39 -12.33 6.56
CA ARG A 8 32.94 -13.35 7.46
C ARG A 8 34.26 -12.86 8.06
N GLY A 9 34.42 -13.01 9.38
CA GLY A 9 35.60 -12.57 10.11
C GLY A 9 35.76 -11.05 10.27
N LYS A 10 34.84 -10.22 9.76
CA LYS A 10 34.91 -8.77 9.88
C LYS A 10 34.09 -8.26 11.07
N ARG A 11 34.68 -7.40 11.88
CA ARG A 11 33.99 -6.60 12.91
C ARG A 11 33.93 -5.15 12.45
N LEU A 12 32.87 -4.81 11.73
CA LEU A 12 32.65 -3.46 11.24
C LEU A 12 31.82 -2.66 12.24
N THR A 13 32.07 -1.37 12.31
CA THR A 13 31.18 -0.40 12.95
C THR A 13 29.87 -0.28 12.15
N LYS A 14 28.81 0.25 12.78
CA LYS A 14 27.52 0.52 12.12
C LYS A 14 27.68 1.31 10.80
N GLY A 15 28.53 2.35 10.81
CA GLY A 15 28.78 3.17 9.62
C GLY A 15 29.53 2.43 8.50
N GLN A 16 30.39 1.48 8.84
CA GLN A 16 31.07 0.64 7.84
C GLN A 16 30.11 -0.35 7.18
N TYR A 17 29.19 -0.97 7.94
CA TYR A 17 28.14 -1.81 7.34
C TYR A 17 27.22 -1.02 6.40
N GLN A 18 26.85 0.20 6.77
CA GLN A 18 26.01 1.06 5.92
C GLN A 18 26.69 1.44 4.61
N ARG A 19 28.03 1.58 4.58
CA ARG A 19 28.77 1.83 3.34
C ARG A 19 28.87 0.60 2.44
N GLU A 20 28.95 -0.58 3.03
CA GLU A 20 29.04 -1.85 2.29
C GLU A 20 27.67 -2.36 1.81
N LEU A 21 26.60 -1.94 2.47
CA LEU A 21 25.21 -2.19 2.10
C LEU A 21 24.47 -0.86 1.99
N PRO A 22 24.87 0.01 1.04
CA PRO A 22 24.18 1.27 0.86
C PRO A 22 22.75 0.98 0.40
N ARG A 23 21.78 1.68 1.00
CA ARG A 23 20.46 1.75 0.40
C ARG A 23 20.59 2.50 -0.92
N ALA A 24 19.82 2.10 -1.92
CA ALA A 24 19.70 2.90 -3.13
C ALA A 24 19.28 4.32 -2.72
N SER A 25 20.01 5.32 -3.21
CA SER A 25 19.59 6.71 -3.06
C SER A 25 18.38 6.92 -3.97
N LEU A 26 17.21 7.10 -3.37
CA LEU A 26 16.01 7.52 -4.08
C LEU A 26 15.98 9.06 -4.03
N ASP A 27 16.08 9.70 -5.19
CA ASP A 27 15.96 11.17 -5.27
C ASP A 27 14.49 11.57 -5.38
N ILE A 28 13.82 11.57 -4.23
CA ILE A 28 12.42 11.97 -4.11
C ILE A 28 12.22 13.41 -4.58
N ALA A 29 13.18 14.31 -4.29
CA ALA A 29 13.08 15.72 -4.67
C ALA A 29 13.01 15.88 -6.19
N SER A 30 13.84 15.15 -6.93
CA SER A 30 13.78 15.14 -8.40
C SER A 30 12.47 14.56 -8.93
N ALA A 31 11.95 13.47 -8.33
CA ALA A 31 10.66 12.90 -8.74
C ALA A 31 9.49 13.87 -8.51
N MET A 32 9.53 14.66 -7.43
CA MET A 32 8.49 15.65 -7.13
C MET A 32 8.36 16.74 -8.19
N ILE A 33 9.44 17.08 -8.90
CA ILE A 33 9.39 18.07 -10.00
C ILE A 33 8.42 17.61 -11.10
N ALA A 34 8.39 16.31 -11.41
CA ALA A 34 7.50 15.74 -12.42
C ALA A 34 6.09 15.45 -11.86
N ILE A 35 5.96 15.13 -10.58
CA ILE A 35 4.70 14.73 -9.95
C ILE A 35 3.84 15.93 -9.55
N GLU A 36 4.43 17.03 -9.08
CA GLU A 36 3.69 18.20 -8.58
C GLU A 36 2.68 18.75 -9.62
N PRO A 37 3.03 18.90 -10.93
CA PRO A 37 2.05 19.33 -11.92
C PRO A 37 0.86 18.37 -12.08
N ILE A 38 1.10 17.06 -11.98
CA ILE A 38 0.06 16.02 -12.06
C ILE A 38 -0.89 16.17 -10.86
N LEU A 39 -0.34 16.32 -9.65
CA LEU A 39 -1.14 16.51 -8.44
C LEU A 39 -1.98 17.78 -8.52
N GLN A 40 -1.43 18.89 -9.01
CA GLN A 40 -2.17 20.14 -9.18
C GLN A 40 -3.29 19.99 -10.22
N ARG A 41 -3.04 19.27 -11.32
CA ARG A 41 -4.06 18.97 -12.33
C ARG A 41 -5.19 18.13 -11.73
N VAL A 42 -4.87 17.06 -11.01
CA VAL A 42 -5.88 16.19 -10.37
C VAL A 42 -6.68 16.95 -9.31
N ARG A 43 -6.01 17.75 -8.48
CA ARG A 43 -6.65 18.49 -7.39
C ARG A 43 -7.64 19.55 -7.87
N ASN A 44 -7.31 20.25 -8.95
CA ASN A 44 -8.10 21.36 -9.48
C ASN A 44 -8.96 20.98 -10.69
N GLY A 45 -8.81 19.74 -11.17
CA GLY A 45 -9.49 19.23 -12.36
C GLY A 45 -10.75 18.43 -12.04
N ASN A 46 -11.18 17.66 -13.04
CA ASN A 46 -12.34 16.77 -12.94
C ASN A 46 -12.04 15.38 -13.57
N GLU A 47 -13.05 14.54 -13.73
CA GLU A 47 -12.89 13.18 -14.27
C GLU A 47 -12.23 13.15 -15.66
N SER A 48 -12.52 14.13 -16.52
CA SER A 48 -11.92 14.18 -17.85
C SER A 48 -10.40 14.41 -17.81
N ASP A 49 -9.89 15.11 -16.78
CA ASP A 49 -8.44 15.25 -16.57
C ASP A 49 -7.80 13.91 -16.20
N LEU A 50 -8.48 13.10 -15.39
CA LEU A 50 -8.01 11.75 -15.03
C LEU A 50 -7.96 10.82 -16.25
N ILE A 51 -9.01 10.84 -17.07
CA ILE A 51 -9.06 10.05 -18.31
C ILE A 51 -7.96 10.47 -19.28
N ALA A 52 -7.71 11.79 -19.39
CA ALA A 52 -6.62 12.29 -20.22
C ALA A 52 -5.24 11.91 -19.69
N LEU A 53 -5.05 11.86 -18.37
CA LEU A 53 -3.80 11.35 -17.76
C LEU A 53 -3.60 9.85 -18.07
N ALA A 54 -4.67 9.04 -18.06
CA ALA A 54 -4.58 7.64 -18.47
C ALA A 54 -4.17 7.50 -19.96
N GLN A 55 -4.71 8.34 -20.84
CA GLN A 55 -4.27 8.35 -22.25
C GLN A 55 -2.79 8.73 -22.40
N GLU A 56 -2.31 9.67 -21.59
CA GLU A 56 -0.93 10.17 -21.61
C GLU A 56 0.07 9.13 -21.09
N PHE A 57 -0.24 8.49 -19.96
CA PHE A 57 0.70 7.61 -19.27
C PHE A 57 0.49 6.11 -19.52
N ASP A 58 -0.76 5.68 -19.70
CA ASP A 58 -1.12 4.28 -19.96
C ASP A 58 -1.37 4.00 -21.45
N GLY A 59 -1.44 5.05 -22.28
CA GLY A 59 -1.67 4.96 -23.73
C GLY A 59 -3.13 4.67 -24.10
N VAL A 60 -4.05 4.63 -23.15
CA VAL A 60 -5.48 4.35 -23.37
C VAL A 60 -6.36 5.26 -22.51
N ALA A 61 -7.41 5.82 -23.11
CA ALA A 61 -8.47 6.54 -22.42
C ALA A 61 -9.62 5.59 -22.05
N PRO A 62 -9.82 5.25 -20.75
CA PRO A 62 -10.99 4.47 -20.35
C PRO A 62 -12.28 5.28 -20.55
N ALA A 63 -13.38 4.60 -20.86
CA ALA A 63 -14.69 5.24 -21.01
C ALA A 63 -15.25 5.80 -19.69
N SER A 64 -14.82 5.25 -18.55
CA SER A 64 -15.19 5.68 -17.20
C SER A 64 -14.11 5.28 -16.21
N ILE A 65 -13.94 6.07 -15.13
CA ILE A 65 -12.97 5.71 -14.08
C ILE A 65 -13.45 4.53 -13.23
N LYS A 66 -14.74 4.49 -12.92
CA LYS A 66 -15.33 3.36 -12.19
C LYS A 66 -15.48 2.17 -13.12
N VAL A 67 -14.94 1.03 -12.73
CA VAL A 67 -15.12 -0.24 -13.45
C VAL A 67 -16.58 -0.67 -13.35
N ASP A 68 -17.16 -1.04 -14.49
CA ASP A 68 -18.53 -1.57 -14.54
C ASP A 68 -18.63 -2.88 -13.73
N PRO A 69 -19.60 -3.00 -12.81
CA PRO A 69 -19.82 -4.23 -12.04
C PRO A 69 -19.97 -5.49 -12.90
N HIS A 70 -20.50 -5.39 -14.11
CA HIS A 70 -20.62 -6.51 -15.04
C HIS A 70 -19.24 -7.04 -15.46
N VAL A 71 -18.29 -6.15 -15.74
CA VAL A 71 -16.90 -6.53 -16.09
C VAL A 71 -16.23 -7.25 -14.91
N ILE A 72 -16.47 -6.79 -13.68
CA ILE A 72 -15.94 -7.44 -12.47
C ILE A 72 -16.50 -8.87 -12.32
N ASN A 73 -17.82 -9.02 -12.49
CA ASN A 73 -18.47 -10.33 -12.39
C ASN A 73 -18.01 -11.29 -13.49
N GLN A 74 -17.87 -10.77 -14.72
CA GLN A 74 -17.40 -11.57 -15.85
C GLN A 74 -15.95 -12.02 -15.63
N ALA A 75 -15.07 -11.13 -15.16
CA ALA A 75 -13.69 -11.48 -14.81
C ALA A 75 -13.61 -12.57 -13.72
N LEU A 76 -14.55 -12.59 -12.76
CA LEU A 76 -14.64 -13.66 -11.76
C LEU A 76 -15.12 -14.99 -12.34
N ILE A 77 -16.04 -14.96 -13.30
CA ILE A 77 -16.54 -16.14 -14.00
C ILE A 77 -15.43 -16.76 -14.86
N ASP A 78 -14.68 -15.91 -15.56
CA ASP A 78 -13.64 -16.34 -16.50
C ASP A 78 -12.31 -16.70 -15.80
N LEU A 79 -12.20 -16.43 -14.50
CA LEU A 79 -11.01 -16.75 -13.72
C LEU A 79 -10.82 -18.26 -13.61
N ASP A 80 -9.60 -18.73 -13.87
CA ASP A 80 -9.19 -20.12 -13.67
C ASP A 80 -9.58 -20.60 -12.25
N PRO A 81 -10.37 -21.69 -12.12
CA PRO A 81 -10.83 -22.21 -10.84
C PRO A 81 -9.70 -22.52 -9.83
N GLU A 82 -8.54 -22.97 -10.30
CA GLU A 82 -7.40 -23.27 -9.42
C GLU A 82 -6.74 -21.99 -8.90
N ILE A 83 -6.65 -20.94 -9.73
CA ILE A 83 -6.19 -19.62 -9.30
C ILE A 83 -7.17 -19.03 -8.27
N ARG A 84 -8.47 -19.10 -8.55
CA ARG A 84 -9.51 -18.64 -7.61
C ARG A 84 -9.38 -19.30 -6.26
N LYS A 85 -9.28 -20.63 -6.24
CA LYS A 85 -9.12 -21.42 -5.00
C LYS A 85 -7.87 -21.02 -4.23
N ALA A 86 -6.74 -20.81 -4.91
CA ALA A 86 -5.51 -20.35 -4.27
C ALA A 86 -5.67 -18.96 -3.63
N LEU A 87 -6.33 -18.02 -4.32
CA LEU A 87 -6.61 -16.68 -3.80
C LEU A 87 -7.57 -16.71 -2.59
N GLU A 88 -8.62 -17.53 -2.63
CA GLU A 88 -9.56 -17.69 -1.52
C GLU A 88 -8.87 -18.26 -0.27
N VAL A 89 -8.00 -19.26 -0.43
CA VAL A 89 -7.18 -19.80 0.68
C VAL A 89 -6.22 -18.75 1.23
N SER A 90 -5.55 -17.99 0.37
CA SER A 90 -4.67 -16.90 0.79
C SER A 90 -5.43 -15.86 1.60
N ALA A 91 -6.58 -15.40 1.10
CA ALA A 91 -7.45 -14.45 1.79
C ALA A 91 -7.92 -14.96 3.15
N ALA A 92 -8.31 -16.24 3.26
CA ALA A 92 -8.72 -16.84 4.53
C ALA A 92 -7.58 -16.85 5.57
N ARG A 93 -6.36 -17.19 5.15
CA ARG A 93 -5.18 -17.20 6.02
C ARG A 93 -4.79 -15.78 6.45
N ILE A 94 -4.79 -14.82 5.53
CA ILE A 94 -4.54 -13.40 5.83
C ILE A 94 -5.55 -12.90 6.85
N ARG A 95 -6.85 -13.17 6.66
CA ARG A 95 -7.90 -12.79 7.63
C ARG A 95 -7.67 -13.41 8.99
N THR A 96 -7.32 -14.70 9.06
CA THR A 96 -7.05 -15.40 10.33
C THR A 96 -5.98 -14.68 11.15
N VAL A 97 -4.85 -14.32 10.50
CA VAL A 97 -3.76 -13.61 11.17
C VAL A 97 -4.18 -12.20 11.60
N HIS A 98 -4.79 -11.42 10.72
CA HIS A 98 -5.15 -10.03 11.06
C HIS A 98 -6.25 -9.95 12.11
N LEU A 99 -7.19 -10.90 12.14
CA LEU A 99 -8.21 -10.98 13.19
C LEU A 99 -7.59 -11.24 14.57
N SER A 100 -6.51 -12.03 14.64
CA SER A 100 -5.78 -12.25 15.91
C SER A 100 -5.05 -11.01 16.43
N GLN A 101 -4.88 -9.98 15.58
CA GLN A 101 -4.22 -8.72 15.92
C GLN A 101 -5.21 -7.62 16.30
N VAL A 102 -6.52 -7.87 16.17
CA VAL A 102 -7.56 -6.91 16.59
C VAL A 102 -7.46 -6.71 18.10
N ARG A 103 -7.27 -5.46 18.51
CA ARG A 103 -7.11 -5.08 19.92
C ARG A 103 -8.49 -4.84 20.54
N SER A 104 -8.66 -5.27 21.78
CA SER A 104 -9.83 -4.95 22.58
C SER A 104 -9.69 -3.57 23.22
N GLU A 105 -10.82 -2.91 23.50
CA GLU A 105 -10.82 -1.74 24.38
C GLU A 105 -10.27 -2.14 25.75
N SER A 106 -9.50 -1.25 26.38
CA SER A 106 -8.97 -1.46 27.73
C SER A 106 -9.34 -0.30 28.64
N SER A 107 -9.42 -0.53 29.95
CA SER A 107 -9.67 0.52 30.94
C SER A 107 -8.80 0.28 32.17
N VAL A 108 -8.26 1.36 32.72
CA VAL A 108 -7.39 1.35 33.90
C VAL A 108 -7.90 2.39 34.89
N THR A 109 -8.11 1.96 36.14
CA THR A 109 -8.35 2.88 37.26
C THR A 109 -7.01 3.35 37.78
N VAL A 110 -6.72 4.64 37.64
CA VAL A 110 -5.42 5.23 38.02
C VAL A 110 -5.44 5.65 39.48
N VAL A 111 -6.59 6.19 39.93
CA VAL A 111 -6.90 6.57 41.31
C VAL A 111 -8.39 6.31 41.56
N ASP A 112 -8.83 6.32 42.81
CA ASP A 112 -10.26 6.21 43.12
C ASP A 112 -11.07 7.29 42.37
N GLY A 113 -12.14 6.88 41.70
CA GLY A 113 -12.95 7.72 40.80
C GLY A 113 -12.29 8.12 39.47
N GLY A 114 -11.00 7.80 39.23
CA GLY A 114 -10.26 8.19 38.02
C GLY A 114 -9.98 7.01 37.09
N VAL A 115 -10.76 6.88 36.00
CA VAL A 115 -10.62 5.80 35.02
C VAL A 115 -10.19 6.35 33.65
N VAL A 116 -9.16 5.74 33.07
CA VAL A 116 -8.71 5.99 31.69
C VAL A 116 -9.14 4.81 30.81
N ARG A 117 -9.72 5.09 29.64
CA ARG A 117 -10.12 4.07 28.65
C ARG A 117 -9.38 4.28 27.34
N GLU A 118 -8.86 3.19 26.79
CA GLU A 118 -8.32 3.14 25.43
C GLU A 118 -9.35 2.50 24.49
N LYS A 119 -9.59 3.16 23.35
CA LYS A 119 -10.47 2.68 22.28
C LYS A 119 -9.74 2.63 20.95
N TRP A 120 -10.06 1.61 20.16
CA TRP A 120 -9.55 1.43 18.80
C TRP A 120 -10.66 1.75 17.80
N ILE A 121 -10.56 2.90 17.13
CA ILE A 121 -11.55 3.38 16.16
C ILE A 121 -10.97 3.19 14.75
N PRO A 122 -11.70 2.55 13.82
CA PRO A 122 -11.23 2.42 12.44
C PRO A 122 -11.21 3.78 11.75
N VAL A 123 -10.35 3.92 10.74
CA VAL A 123 -10.43 5.05 9.81
C VAL A 123 -11.68 4.94 8.96
N ASP A 124 -12.33 6.07 8.66
CA ASP A 124 -13.61 6.09 7.94
C ASP A 124 -13.48 5.65 6.48
N ARG A 125 -12.35 5.95 5.83
CA ARG A 125 -12.10 5.61 4.42
C ARG A 125 -10.64 5.23 4.20
N VAL A 126 -10.43 4.23 3.35
CA VAL A 126 -9.11 3.82 2.86
C VAL A 126 -9.11 3.77 1.34
N GLY A 127 -8.01 4.19 0.72
CA GLY A 127 -7.73 3.97 -0.69
C GLY A 127 -6.64 2.91 -0.81
N LEU A 128 -6.81 1.97 -1.74
CA LEU A 128 -5.82 0.95 -2.08
C LEU A 128 -5.36 1.24 -3.51
N TYR A 129 -4.06 1.47 -3.68
CA TYR A 129 -3.40 1.66 -4.99
C TYR A 129 -2.58 0.42 -5.31
#